data_AF-A0A2D9Z715-F1
#
_entry.id   AF-A0A2D9Z715-F1
#
_cell.length_a   1.000
_cell.length_b   1.000
_cell.length_c   1.000
_cell.angle_alpha   90.00
_cell.angle_beta   90.00
_cell.angle_gamma   90.00
#
_symmetry.space_group_name_H-M   'P 1'
#
loop_
_entity.id
_entity.type
_entity.pdbx_description
1 polymer ?
#
loop_
_entity_poly.entity_id
_entity_poly.type
_entity_poly.pdbx_seq_one_letter_code
_entity_poly.pdbx_strand_id
1 'polypeptide(L)'
;MSRIISSQPPPWLLPDLDRWIGNRLYCFQESHDNQIESVAFVSSQLARPLYHQKHWFSNLNSALQMVGQTDIVVVTSPMTTTYRFIQACANEFNLRLSNTVICRTQKQWKKLITAEYSTDSNECIISPPQSLPNLTRNPPNCIKAKPERDRFLIGGAQQVYVIEGRIGSKTQRLLKRREAQTIWMPKLPDPNISRPPACHPPPSITDPPYRLPKWFNPNATLAHWTRAADGPWPLQSEADWHLQLVHGLSEADHSALATLQNIISKEVIYGTGRTIREGHKVVCLTRVPISRWQEQHIYRPHLRRWDFCPYGVVFSPTAISRITPTDVQYGDEDLWKRLRPSDRPYFQAIDCNIDWTIEQEQRVLGDIVLRSLQNDDLILFTQTAREAEQLQIYSRWPIVPFDYLQRTDRIQT
;
A
#
# COMPACT_ATOMS: atom_id res chain seq x y z
N MET A 1 37.79 -9.16 5.38
CA MET A 1 37.64 -8.20 6.50
C MET A 1 37.30 -8.98 7.76
N SER A 2 37.93 -8.68 8.90
CA SER A 2 37.65 -9.33 10.19
C SER A 2 36.42 -8.73 10.86
N ARG A 3 35.58 -9.58 11.46
CA ARG A 3 34.48 -9.13 12.31
C ARG A 3 35.02 -8.59 13.63
N ILE A 4 34.44 -7.50 14.09
CA ILE A 4 34.71 -6.94 15.41
C ILE A 4 33.46 -7.05 16.26
N ILE A 5 33.65 -7.52 17.50
CA ILE A 5 32.64 -7.38 18.56
C ILE A 5 33.12 -6.27 19.48
N SER A 6 32.37 -5.18 19.56
CA SER A 6 32.73 -3.99 20.31
C SER A 6 31.62 -3.58 21.27
N SER A 7 32.00 -2.94 22.38
CA SER A 7 31.07 -2.20 23.25
C SER A 7 30.75 -0.81 22.72
N GLN A 8 31.54 -0.32 21.76
CA GLN A 8 31.29 0.91 21.03
C GLN A 8 30.55 0.62 19.72
N PRO A 9 29.62 1.50 19.30
CA PRO A 9 28.92 1.35 18.05
C PRO A 9 29.86 1.53 16.84
N PRO A 10 29.50 1.02 15.65
CA PRO A 10 30.26 1.24 14.41
C PRO A 10 30.39 2.73 14.04
N PRO A 11 31.36 3.11 13.20
CA PRO A 11 31.67 4.53 12.90
C PRO A 11 30.51 5.35 12.32
N TRP A 12 29.58 4.71 11.61
CA TRP A 12 28.38 5.36 11.06
C TRP A 12 27.26 5.54 12.10
N LEU A 13 27.48 5.24 13.37
CA LEU A 13 26.53 5.46 14.47
C LEU A 13 27.14 6.35 15.56
N LEU A 14 26.31 7.12 16.25
CA LEU A 14 26.73 8.01 17.32
C LEU A 14 27.28 7.23 18.54
N PRO A 15 28.41 7.66 19.13
CA PRO A 15 29.02 6.98 20.28
C PRO A 15 28.11 6.87 21.52
N ASP A 16 27.15 7.79 21.69
CA ASP A 16 26.23 7.82 22.83
C ASP A 16 24.87 7.17 22.56
N LEU A 17 24.80 6.29 21.56
CA LEU A 17 23.61 5.48 21.24
C LEU A 17 23.10 4.66 22.45
N ASP A 18 23.98 4.32 23.39
CA ASP A 18 23.63 3.65 24.65
C ASP A 18 22.60 4.44 25.49
N ARG A 19 22.58 5.78 25.41
CA ARG A 19 21.56 6.63 26.05
C ARG A 19 20.16 6.41 25.49
N TRP A 20 20.07 5.86 24.29
CA TRP A 20 18.80 5.64 23.58
C TRP A 20 18.32 4.21 23.69
N ILE A 21 19.20 3.22 23.46
CA ILE A 21 18.82 1.81 23.46
C ILE A 21 19.32 1.04 24.69
N GLY A 22 20.17 1.63 25.53
CA GLY A 22 20.87 0.99 26.65
C GLY A 22 22.16 0.32 26.20
N ASN A 23 22.95 -0.21 27.13
CA ASN A 23 24.20 -0.88 26.77
C ASN A 23 23.98 -2.08 25.87
N ARG A 24 24.80 -2.17 24.83
CA ARG A 24 24.79 -3.22 23.81
C ARG A 24 26.21 -3.59 23.43
N LEU A 25 26.35 -4.79 22.88
CA LEU A 25 27.49 -5.17 22.06
C LEU A 25 27.08 -5.04 20.60
N TYR A 26 28.03 -4.64 19.78
CA TYR A 26 27.88 -4.42 18.35
C TYR A 26 28.81 -5.39 17.62
N CYS A 27 28.28 -6.10 16.63
CA CYS A 27 29.07 -6.96 15.74
C CYS A 27 28.96 -6.40 14.33
N PHE A 28 30.08 -5.95 13.77
CA PHE A 28 30.15 -5.32 12.45
C PHE A 28 31.52 -5.60 11.80
N GLN A 29 31.66 -5.26 10.52
CA GLN A 29 32.95 -5.33 9.82
C GLN A 29 33.73 -4.04 10.01
N GLU A 30 35.02 -4.15 10.29
CA GLU A 30 35.90 -2.98 10.38
C GLU A 30 35.97 -2.30 9.02
N SER A 31 35.53 -1.04 8.95
CA SER A 31 35.75 -0.19 7.79
C SER A 31 37.08 0.55 7.97
N HIS A 32 37.89 0.63 6.91
CA HIS A 32 39.08 1.48 6.90
C HIS A 32 38.74 2.98 6.80
N ASP A 33 37.46 3.28 6.62
CA ASP A 33 36.96 4.64 6.47
C ASP A 33 36.64 5.24 7.84
N ASN A 34 37.48 6.16 8.30
CA ASN A 34 37.42 6.72 9.65
C ASN A 34 36.35 7.83 9.80
N GLN A 35 35.77 8.32 8.70
CA GLN A 35 34.72 9.34 8.72
C GLN A 35 33.56 8.94 7.83
N ILE A 36 32.67 8.11 8.37
CA ILE A 36 31.43 7.75 7.68
C ILE A 36 30.31 8.64 8.21
N GLU A 37 29.77 9.49 7.34
CA GLU A 37 28.57 10.25 7.66
C GLU A 37 27.33 9.36 7.64
N SER A 38 26.34 9.65 8.50
CA SER A 38 25.11 8.85 8.52
C SER A 38 23.83 9.63 8.74
N VAL A 39 22.76 9.16 8.10
CA VAL A 39 21.44 9.78 8.14
C VAL A 39 20.34 8.76 8.41
N ALA A 40 19.37 9.10 9.25
CA ALA A 40 18.14 8.33 9.40
C ALA A 40 16.92 9.14 8.95
N PHE A 41 16.05 8.50 8.18
CA PHE A 41 14.74 9.06 7.82
C PHE A 41 13.67 8.57 8.77
N VAL A 42 13.00 9.49 9.44
CA VAL A 42 11.94 9.18 10.40
C VAL A 42 10.64 9.87 10.04
N SER A 43 9.54 9.21 10.34
CA SER A 43 8.22 9.77 10.16
C SER A 43 7.24 9.20 11.18
N SER A 44 6.14 9.90 11.37
CA SER A 44 4.95 9.35 12.02
C SER A 44 4.34 8.23 11.16
N GLN A 45 3.34 7.52 11.69
CA GLN A 45 2.62 6.52 10.89
C GLN A 45 1.83 7.21 9.78
N LEU A 46 1.97 6.70 8.55
CA LEU A 46 1.24 7.17 7.38
C LEU A 46 -0.25 6.83 7.47
N ALA A 47 -1.09 7.78 7.04
CA ALA A 47 -2.49 7.48 6.78
C ALA A 47 -2.61 6.60 5.53
N ARG A 48 -3.73 5.87 5.44
CA ARG A 48 -4.11 5.09 4.25
C ARG A 48 -5.30 5.78 3.56
N PRO A 49 -5.47 5.63 2.24
CA PRO A 49 -4.60 4.86 1.33
C PRO A 49 -3.27 5.58 1.05
N LEU A 50 -2.23 4.80 0.73
CA LEU A 50 -0.89 5.36 0.51
C LEU A 50 -0.83 6.31 -0.68
N TYR A 51 -1.51 5.98 -1.78
CA TYR A 51 -1.48 6.79 -3.00
C TYR A 51 -2.10 8.20 -2.85
N HIS A 52 -2.78 8.49 -1.72
CA HIS A 52 -3.21 9.85 -1.36
C HIS A 52 -2.12 10.67 -0.63
N GLN A 53 -1.06 10.03 -0.12
CA GLN A 53 -0.02 10.67 0.67
C GLN A 53 1.05 11.35 -0.21
N LYS A 54 0.64 12.01 -1.30
CA LYS A 54 1.52 12.55 -2.35
C LYS A 54 2.59 13.50 -1.79
N HIS A 55 2.21 14.38 -0.88
CA HIS A 55 3.14 15.31 -0.22
C HIS A 55 4.21 14.56 0.59
N TRP A 56 3.82 13.54 1.35
CA TRP A 56 4.77 12.74 2.13
C TRP A 56 5.81 12.05 1.24
N PHE A 57 5.36 11.48 0.12
CA PHE A 57 6.25 10.81 -0.83
C PHE A 57 7.16 11.79 -1.58
N SER A 58 6.66 12.97 -1.96
CA SER A 58 7.48 14.04 -2.54
C SER A 58 8.61 14.48 -1.60
N ASN A 59 8.31 14.62 -0.30
CA ASN A 59 9.31 14.93 0.73
C ASN A 59 10.37 13.84 0.86
N LEU A 60 9.94 12.57 0.85
CA LEU A 60 10.86 11.45 0.89
C LEU A 60 11.75 11.42 -0.35
N ASN A 61 11.17 11.56 -1.55
CA ASN A 61 11.90 11.57 -2.82
C ASN A 61 12.98 12.66 -2.84
N SER A 62 12.60 13.90 -2.52
CA SER A 62 13.54 15.03 -2.46
C SER A 62 14.71 14.76 -1.51
N ALA A 63 14.42 14.17 -0.35
CA ALA A 63 15.44 13.86 0.63
C ALA A 63 16.33 12.68 0.21
N LEU A 64 15.78 11.67 -0.48
CA LEU A 64 16.54 10.57 -1.06
C LEU A 64 17.44 11.02 -2.21
N GLN A 65 16.98 11.94 -3.06
CA GLN A 65 17.79 12.54 -4.14
C GLN A 65 19.01 13.26 -3.58
N MET A 66 18.83 14.06 -2.52
CA MET A 66 19.94 14.77 -1.87
C MET A 66 20.97 13.78 -1.30
N VAL A 67 20.51 12.72 -0.64
CA VAL A 67 21.42 11.75 0.00
C VAL A 67 22.10 10.84 -1.02
N GLY A 68 21.41 10.44 -2.10
CA GLY A 68 21.96 9.57 -3.15
C GLY A 68 23.11 10.21 -3.95
N GLN A 69 23.29 11.53 -3.85
CA GLN A 69 24.40 12.27 -4.45
C GLN A 69 25.62 12.40 -3.52
N THR A 70 25.56 11.79 -2.33
CA THR A 70 26.58 11.89 -1.28
C THR A 70 27.03 10.51 -0.82
N ASP A 71 28.22 10.39 -0.22
CA ASP A 71 28.69 9.14 0.41
C ASP A 71 28.22 9.02 1.87
N ILE A 72 26.92 9.23 2.08
CA ILE A 72 26.30 9.14 3.41
C ILE A 72 25.62 7.77 3.57
N VAL A 73 25.86 7.12 4.71
CA VAL A 73 25.19 5.87 5.06
C VAL A 73 23.77 6.14 5.55
N VAL A 74 22.78 5.54 4.91
CA VAL A 74 21.38 5.62 5.34
C VAL A 74 21.09 4.54 6.38
N VAL A 75 20.90 4.99 7.62
CA VAL A 75 20.53 4.13 8.74
C VAL A 75 19.05 3.80 8.65
N THR A 76 18.73 2.52 8.45
CA THR A 76 17.35 2.02 8.37
C THR A 76 17.08 0.95 9.41
N SER A 77 15.80 0.74 9.73
CA SER A 77 15.39 -0.32 10.64
C SER A 77 14.06 -0.92 10.18
N PRO A 78 13.94 -2.26 10.09
CA PRO A 78 12.69 -2.89 9.72
C PRO A 78 11.51 -2.45 10.58
N MET A 79 10.32 -2.45 9.98
CA MET A 79 9.04 -2.08 10.64
C MET A 79 8.90 -0.61 11.05
N THR A 80 9.80 0.28 10.62
CA THR A 80 9.55 1.73 10.65
C THR A 80 8.76 2.16 9.42
N THR A 81 8.13 3.34 9.48
CA THR A 81 7.30 3.85 8.37
C THR A 81 8.07 3.97 7.06
N THR A 82 9.30 4.45 7.11
CA THR A 82 10.11 4.78 5.93
C THR A 82 10.83 3.56 5.34
N TYR A 83 11.04 2.51 6.12
CA TYR A 83 11.89 1.37 5.76
C TYR A 83 11.59 0.76 4.39
N ARG A 84 10.33 0.38 4.14
CA ARG A 84 9.97 -0.33 2.89
C ARG A 84 10.14 0.53 1.65
N PHE A 85 9.93 1.84 1.78
CA PHE A 85 10.07 2.80 0.68
C PHE A 85 11.54 3.07 0.37
N ILE A 86 12.37 3.25 1.40
CA ILE A 86 13.83 3.41 1.23
C ILE A 86 14.45 2.16 0.62
N GLN A 87 14.03 0.97 1.07
CA GLN A 87 14.51 -0.30 0.50
C GLN A 87 14.14 -0.44 -0.97
N ALA A 88 12.91 -0.08 -1.36
CA ALA A 88 12.48 -0.10 -2.77
C ALA A 88 13.31 0.88 -3.65
N CYS A 89 13.77 1.98 -3.06
CA CYS A 89 14.50 3.05 -3.72
C CYS A 89 16.03 2.86 -3.68
N ALA A 90 16.54 1.86 -2.97
CA ALA A 90 17.96 1.76 -2.63
C ALA A 90 18.88 1.76 -3.86
N ASN A 91 18.56 0.93 -4.85
CA ASN A 91 19.37 0.80 -6.06
C ASN A 91 19.24 2.03 -6.95
N GLU A 92 18.04 2.59 -7.09
CA GLU A 92 17.80 3.71 -8.02
C GLU A 92 18.49 5.00 -7.56
N PHE A 93 18.45 5.31 -6.26
CA PHE A 93 19.14 6.46 -5.71
C PHE A 93 20.58 6.14 -5.27
N ASN A 94 21.10 4.96 -5.62
CA ASN A 94 22.45 4.51 -5.24
C ASN A 94 22.72 4.66 -3.71
N LEU A 95 21.75 4.29 -2.89
CA LEU A 95 21.81 4.49 -1.45
C LEU A 95 22.69 3.46 -0.78
N ARG A 96 23.64 3.93 0.03
CA ARG A 96 24.45 3.09 0.91
C ARG A 96 23.69 2.78 2.20
N LEU A 97 22.93 1.70 2.23
CA LEU A 97 22.09 1.36 3.38
C LEU A 97 22.91 0.68 4.50
N SER A 98 22.66 1.04 5.76
CA SER A 98 23.06 0.20 6.89
C SER A 98 21.99 -0.87 7.14
N ASN A 99 22.35 -2.14 7.06
CA ASN A 99 21.47 -3.23 7.46
C ASN A 99 21.70 -3.57 8.93
N THR A 100 20.81 -3.10 9.80
CA THR A 100 20.93 -3.28 11.25
C THR A 100 19.90 -4.26 11.80
N VAL A 101 20.38 -5.28 12.52
CA VAL A 101 19.54 -6.28 13.20
C VAL A 101 19.68 -6.12 14.72
N ILE A 102 18.59 -5.76 15.39
CA ILE A 102 18.54 -5.67 16.86
C ILE A 102 18.04 -6.98 17.46
N CYS A 103 18.91 -7.67 18.19
CA CYS A 103 18.60 -8.95 18.82
C CYS A 103 17.81 -8.76 20.12
N ARG A 104 16.75 -9.55 20.28
CA ARG A 104 15.94 -9.54 21.52
C ARG A 104 16.43 -10.55 22.56
N THR A 105 17.11 -11.61 22.13
CA THR A 105 17.54 -12.70 23.01
C THR A 105 18.99 -13.08 22.77
N GLN A 106 19.65 -13.62 23.81
CA GLN A 106 21.04 -14.07 23.70
C GLN A 106 21.19 -15.22 22.70
N LYS A 107 20.15 -16.06 22.56
CA LYS A 107 20.09 -17.13 21.56
C LYS A 107 20.13 -16.58 20.14
N GLN A 108 19.33 -15.55 19.85
CA GLN A 108 19.32 -14.87 18.54
C GLN A 108 20.69 -14.25 18.23
N TRP A 109 21.27 -13.55 19.21
CA TRP A 109 22.60 -12.94 19.09
C TRP A 109 23.67 -13.96 18.74
N LYS A 110 23.81 -15.02 19.55
CA LYS A 110 24.79 -16.10 19.32
C LYS A 110 24.63 -16.73 17.94
N LYS A 111 23.40 -16.98 17.51
CA LYS A 111 23.11 -17.53 16.18
C LYS A 111 23.58 -16.60 15.06
N LEU A 112 23.30 -15.30 15.16
CA LEU A 112 23.60 -14.35 14.09
C LEU A 112 25.09 -14.03 13.97
N ILE A 113 25.80 -13.89 15.10
CA ILE A 113 27.25 -13.62 15.07
C ILE A 113 28.09 -14.83 14.62
N THR A 114 27.52 -16.04 14.63
CA THR A 114 28.19 -17.28 14.20
C THR A 114 27.80 -17.71 12.79
N ALA A 115 26.69 -17.21 12.24
CA ALA A 115 26.30 -17.47 10.86
C ALA A 115 27.32 -16.89 9.87
N GLU A 116 27.51 -17.56 8.72
CA GLU A 116 28.15 -16.96 7.56
C GLU A 116 27.36 -15.72 7.13
N TYR A 117 28.05 -14.60 6.87
CA TYR A 117 27.44 -13.30 6.64
C TYR A 117 27.57 -12.83 5.20
N SER A 118 26.76 -11.83 4.87
CA SER A 118 26.95 -10.99 3.70
C SER A 118 28.30 -10.26 3.75
N THR A 119 28.82 -9.95 2.56
CA THR A 119 30.03 -9.16 2.32
C THR A 119 29.80 -7.65 2.47
N ASP A 120 28.61 -7.20 2.86
CA ASP A 120 28.29 -5.77 2.97
C ASP A 120 29.01 -5.07 4.13
N SER A 121 29.70 -3.98 3.82
CA SER A 121 30.54 -3.23 4.76
C SER A 121 29.78 -2.45 5.83
N ASN A 122 28.46 -2.24 5.67
CA ASN A 122 27.64 -1.40 6.55
C ASN A 122 26.61 -2.20 7.37
N GLU A 123 26.84 -3.50 7.56
CA GLU A 123 25.96 -4.33 8.38
C GLU A 123 26.35 -4.27 9.87
N CYS A 124 25.33 -4.22 10.73
CA CYS A 124 25.51 -4.20 12.18
C CYS A 124 24.50 -5.11 12.87
N ILE A 125 25.00 -6.01 13.71
CA ILE A 125 24.18 -6.79 14.62
C ILE A 125 24.32 -6.16 15.99
N ILE A 126 23.18 -5.88 16.64
CA ILE A 126 23.13 -5.31 17.99
C ILE A 126 22.63 -6.40 18.95
N SER A 127 23.34 -6.60 20.06
CA SER A 127 22.97 -7.60 21.07
C SER A 127 21.64 -7.26 21.78
N PRO A 128 21.13 -8.14 22.65
CA PRO A 128 20.18 -7.75 23.69
C PRO A 128 20.85 -6.83 24.72
N PRO A 129 20.07 -6.17 25.62
CA PRO A 129 20.63 -5.40 26.73
C PRO A 129 21.64 -6.19 27.54
N GLN A 130 22.80 -5.57 27.81
CA GLN A 130 23.84 -6.15 28.65
C GLN A 130 23.80 -5.56 30.06
N SER A 131 23.92 -6.42 31.06
CA SER A 131 24.16 -6.02 32.45
C SER A 131 25.66 -5.83 32.66
N LEU A 132 26.21 -4.71 32.19
CA LEU A 132 27.63 -4.38 32.38
C LEU A 132 27.83 -3.74 33.77
N PRO A 133 28.69 -4.29 34.65
CA PRO A 133 28.84 -3.84 36.04
C PRO A 133 29.19 -2.35 36.22
N ASN A 134 29.85 -1.72 35.24
CA ASN A 134 30.46 -0.38 35.39
C ASN A 134 29.92 0.68 34.41
N LEU A 135 28.88 0.37 33.64
CA LEU A 135 28.35 1.26 32.59
C LEU A 135 26.83 1.34 32.70
N THR A 136 26.23 1.80 33.78
CA THR A 136 24.76 1.89 33.89
C THR A 136 24.19 3.12 33.18
N ARG A 137 24.50 3.31 31.90
CA ARG A 137 23.77 4.27 31.04
C ARG A 137 22.49 3.62 30.53
N ASN A 138 21.50 3.64 31.42
CA ASN A 138 20.15 3.18 31.09
C ASN A 138 19.33 4.34 30.50
N PRO A 139 18.61 4.14 29.38
CA PRO A 139 17.69 5.15 28.89
C PRO A 139 16.64 5.45 29.96
N PRO A 140 16.25 6.73 30.14
CA PRO A 140 15.14 7.10 31.01
C PRO A 140 13.88 6.28 30.71
N ASN A 141 13.06 5.96 31.73
CA ASN A 141 11.85 5.15 31.57
C ASN A 141 10.88 5.68 30.48
N CYS A 142 10.78 6.99 30.36
CA CYS A 142 10.00 7.68 29.34
C CYS A 142 10.50 7.46 27.88
N ILE A 143 11.80 7.20 27.69
CA ILE A 143 12.37 6.72 26.42
C ILE A 143 12.14 5.22 26.28
N LYS A 144 12.43 4.42 27.31
CA LYS A 144 12.26 2.95 27.27
C LYS A 144 10.86 2.50 26.83
N ALA A 145 9.83 3.28 27.19
CA ALA A 145 8.45 3.04 26.76
C ALA A 145 8.18 3.26 25.25
N LYS A 146 9.16 3.73 24.48
CA LYS A 146 9.05 3.94 23.02
C LYS A 146 9.69 2.79 22.24
N PRO A 147 9.20 2.51 21.01
CA PRO A 147 9.74 1.42 20.20
C PRO A 147 11.26 1.53 20.05
N GLU A 148 11.96 0.43 20.30
CA GLU A 148 13.43 0.39 20.26
C GLU A 148 14.00 0.80 18.89
N ARG A 149 13.36 0.39 17.80
CA ARG A 149 13.73 0.79 16.43
C ARG A 149 13.70 2.30 16.21
N ASP A 150 12.72 3.01 16.77
CA ASP A 150 12.60 4.46 16.60
C ASP A 150 13.69 5.16 17.42
N ARG A 151 13.99 4.63 18.61
CA ARG A 151 15.10 5.09 19.46
C ARG A 151 16.45 4.85 18.80
N PHE A 152 16.63 3.72 18.13
CA PHE A 152 17.84 3.41 17.38
C PHE A 152 18.05 4.38 16.23
N LEU A 153 17.03 4.63 15.39
CA LEU A 153 17.16 5.57 14.28
C LEU A 153 17.41 7.01 14.77
N ILE A 154 16.61 7.48 15.73
CA ILE A 154 16.70 8.84 16.26
C ILE A 154 17.90 9.01 17.20
N GLY A 155 18.47 7.96 17.77
CA GLY A 155 19.63 8.07 18.66
C GLY A 155 20.96 7.73 18.00
N GLY A 156 20.92 6.94 16.92
CA GLY A 156 22.10 6.31 16.35
C GLY A 156 22.63 7.02 15.12
N ALA A 157 21.78 7.52 14.22
CA ALA A 157 22.29 8.25 13.06
C ALA A 157 22.88 9.61 13.47
N GLN A 158 23.86 10.13 12.74
CA GLN A 158 24.45 11.45 13.00
C GLN A 158 23.54 12.60 12.58
N GLN A 159 22.78 12.40 11.51
CA GLN A 159 21.73 13.30 11.03
C GLN A 159 20.37 12.60 11.05
N VAL A 160 19.29 13.34 11.34
CA VAL A 160 17.93 12.82 11.28
C VAL A 160 17.07 13.69 10.38
N TYR A 161 16.57 13.10 9.30
CA TYR A 161 15.62 13.72 8.39
C TYR A 161 14.20 13.35 8.79
N VAL A 162 13.39 14.36 9.11
CA VAL A 162 12.00 14.16 9.50
C VAL A 162 11.10 14.41 8.29
N ILE A 163 10.56 13.35 7.69
CA ILE A 163 9.65 13.46 6.53
C ILE A 163 8.33 14.11 6.93
N GLU A 164 7.76 13.64 8.05
CA GLU A 164 6.55 14.21 8.64
C GLU A 164 6.47 13.88 10.14
N GLY A 165 6.21 14.89 10.97
CA GLY A 165 6.09 14.76 12.42
C GLY A 165 4.74 15.25 12.92
N ARG A 166 3.82 14.33 13.26
CA ARG A 166 2.54 14.71 13.88
C ARG A 166 2.78 15.25 15.30
N ILE A 167 2.11 16.35 15.62
CA ILE A 167 2.15 16.95 16.96
C ILE A 167 1.68 15.92 18.00
N GLY A 168 2.43 15.78 19.09
CA GLY A 168 2.15 14.85 20.18
C GLY A 168 2.54 13.38 19.92
N SER A 169 2.99 13.04 18.71
CA SER A 169 3.37 11.67 18.31
C SER A 169 4.55 11.11 19.12
N LYS A 170 4.71 9.78 19.12
CA LYS A 170 5.87 9.10 19.73
C LYS A 170 7.18 9.59 19.11
N THR A 171 7.22 9.74 17.78
CA THR A 171 8.37 10.26 17.02
C THR A 171 8.72 11.67 17.46
N GLN A 172 7.75 12.59 17.54
CA GLN A 172 8.01 13.98 17.97
C GLN A 172 8.56 14.04 19.40
N ARG A 173 8.06 13.21 20.32
CA ARG A 173 8.57 13.15 21.70
C ARG A 173 10.01 12.66 21.78
N LEU A 174 10.43 11.77 20.87
CA LEU A 174 11.84 11.35 20.76
C LEU A 174 12.69 12.46 20.15
N LEU A 175 12.21 13.11 19.08
CA LEU A 175 12.91 14.23 18.43
C LEU A 175 13.18 15.40 19.38
N LYS A 176 12.23 15.75 20.26
CA LYS A 176 12.42 16.80 21.28
C LYS A 176 13.58 16.55 22.25
N ARG A 177 14.10 15.32 22.33
CA ARG A 177 15.23 14.95 23.19
C ARG A 177 16.57 14.94 22.47
N ARG A 178 16.53 15.03 21.15
CA ARG A 178 17.72 15.12 20.32
C ARG A 178 18.07 16.60 20.13
N GLU A 179 19.35 16.92 20.06
CA GLU A 179 19.82 18.28 19.84
C GLU A 179 19.36 18.81 18.47
N ALA A 180 18.77 20.01 18.46
CA ALA A 180 18.10 20.57 17.28
C ALA A 180 19.02 20.72 16.06
N GLN A 181 20.33 20.89 16.27
CA GLN A 181 21.33 21.08 15.20
C GLN A 181 21.58 19.82 14.36
N THR A 182 21.10 18.66 14.81
CA THR A 182 21.26 17.36 14.10
C THR A 182 19.96 16.90 13.42
N ILE A 183 18.91 17.70 13.48
CA ILE A 183 17.59 17.41 12.91
C ILE A 183 17.40 18.30 11.69
N TRP A 184 17.34 17.68 10.52
CA TRP A 184 16.98 18.39 9.31
C TRP A 184 15.49 18.18 9.02
N MET A 185 14.78 19.29 8.91
CA MET A 185 13.42 19.32 8.38
C MET A 185 13.50 20.05 7.05
N PRO A 186 13.13 19.41 5.93
CA PRO A 186 13.05 20.13 4.66
C PRO A 186 12.11 21.33 4.84
N LYS A 187 12.63 22.55 4.70
CA LYS A 187 11.80 23.72 4.47
C LYS A 187 11.37 23.65 3.01
N LEU A 188 10.20 23.09 2.75
CA LEU A 188 9.64 23.12 1.41
C LEU A 188 8.90 24.43 1.15
N PRO A 189 8.80 24.84 -0.12
CA PRO A 189 7.91 25.91 -0.55
C PRO A 189 6.49 25.63 -0.05
N ASP A 190 5.79 26.68 0.34
CA ASP A 190 4.43 26.63 0.86
C ASP A 190 3.52 25.73 0.00
N PRO A 191 2.84 24.71 0.58
CA PRO A 191 1.94 23.82 -0.15
C PRO A 191 0.68 24.52 -0.70
N ASN A 192 0.55 25.85 -0.53
CA ASN A 192 -0.51 26.65 -1.16
C ASN A 192 -0.31 26.92 -2.66
N ILE A 193 0.78 26.46 -3.29
CA ILE A 193 0.85 26.44 -4.74
C ILE A 193 0.01 25.25 -5.24
N SER A 194 -1.16 25.60 -5.77
CA SER A 194 -2.17 24.70 -6.33
C SER A 194 -3.11 24.03 -5.32
N ARG A 195 -3.90 24.83 -4.60
CA ARG A 195 -5.30 24.44 -4.42
C ARG A 195 -5.87 24.17 -5.82
N PRO A 196 -6.45 22.98 -6.11
CA PRO A 196 -7.29 22.87 -7.30
C PRO A 196 -8.33 23.99 -7.19
N PRO A 197 -8.61 24.74 -8.28
CA PRO A 197 -9.64 25.75 -8.25
C PRO A 197 -10.89 25.13 -7.66
N ALA A 198 -11.55 25.87 -6.75
CA ALA A 198 -12.82 25.46 -6.18
C ALA A 198 -13.69 24.89 -7.30
N CYS A 199 -14.14 23.65 -7.16
CA CYS A 199 -14.95 22.99 -8.16
C CYS A 199 -16.08 23.93 -8.55
N HIS A 200 -15.99 24.48 -9.75
CA HIS A 200 -17.15 25.09 -10.38
C HIS A 200 -18.25 24.02 -10.34
N PRO A 201 -19.51 24.39 -10.03
CA PRO A 201 -20.60 23.47 -10.28
C PRO A 201 -20.44 22.98 -11.72
N PRO A 202 -20.55 21.66 -11.98
CA PRO A 202 -20.40 21.15 -13.33
C PRO A 202 -21.33 21.99 -14.22
N PRO A 203 -20.86 22.41 -15.42
CA PRO A 203 -21.79 22.97 -16.38
C PRO A 203 -22.96 21.98 -16.49
N SER A 204 -24.18 22.49 -16.52
CA SER A 204 -25.35 21.67 -16.85
C SER A 204 -25.16 21.16 -18.27
N ILE A 205 -24.42 20.06 -18.39
CA ILE A 205 -24.28 19.29 -19.62
C ILE A 205 -25.68 18.75 -19.85
N THR A 206 -26.36 19.31 -20.84
CA THR A 206 -27.44 18.63 -21.55
C THR A 206 -26.97 17.21 -21.83
N ASP A 207 -27.58 16.21 -21.17
CA ASP A 207 -27.16 14.80 -21.22
C ASP A 207 -26.73 14.43 -22.66
N PRO A 208 -25.45 14.08 -22.92
CA PRO A 208 -25.12 13.47 -24.19
C PRO A 208 -25.98 12.20 -24.29
N PRO A 209 -26.52 11.86 -25.47
CA PRO A 209 -27.37 10.69 -25.60
C PRO A 209 -26.49 9.45 -25.54
N TYR A 210 -26.11 9.03 -24.33
CA TYR A 210 -25.48 7.74 -24.10
C TYR A 210 -26.41 6.67 -24.68
N ARG A 211 -26.00 6.03 -25.78
CA ARG A 211 -26.78 4.96 -26.38
C ARG A 211 -26.43 3.66 -25.69
N LEU A 212 -27.31 3.21 -24.79
CA LEU A 212 -27.16 1.90 -24.19
C LEU A 212 -27.50 0.81 -25.22
N PRO A 213 -26.75 -0.30 -25.22
CA PRO A 213 -27.13 -1.51 -25.94
C PRO A 213 -28.53 -1.98 -25.55
N LYS A 214 -29.28 -2.54 -26.51
CA LYS A 214 -30.68 -3.00 -26.32
C LYS A 214 -30.83 -4.09 -25.26
N TRP A 215 -29.76 -4.84 -24.96
CA TRP A 215 -29.80 -5.90 -23.96
C TRP A 215 -29.74 -5.36 -22.52
N PHE A 216 -29.34 -4.11 -22.31
CA PHE A 216 -29.17 -3.58 -20.97
C PHE A 216 -30.51 -3.48 -20.25
N ASN A 217 -30.57 -4.12 -19.08
CA ASN A 217 -31.70 -4.03 -18.16
C ASN A 217 -31.15 -3.78 -16.75
N PRO A 218 -31.39 -2.61 -16.12
CA PRO A 218 -30.87 -2.26 -14.80
C PRO A 218 -31.26 -3.26 -13.69
N ASN A 219 -32.39 -3.97 -13.84
CA ASN A 219 -32.89 -4.98 -12.89
C ASN A 219 -32.33 -6.38 -13.11
N ALA A 220 -31.66 -6.63 -14.23
CA ALA A 220 -31.15 -7.94 -14.62
C ALA A 220 -29.74 -7.80 -15.21
N THR A 221 -28.79 -7.45 -14.35
CA THR A 221 -27.38 -7.29 -14.71
C THR A 221 -26.50 -8.31 -14.00
N LEU A 222 -25.42 -8.70 -14.66
CA LEU A 222 -24.24 -9.24 -14.00
C LEU A 222 -23.14 -8.21 -14.16
N ALA A 223 -22.53 -7.79 -13.05
CA ALA A 223 -21.58 -6.71 -13.08
C ALA A 223 -20.38 -6.96 -12.15
N HIS A 224 -19.26 -6.32 -12.49
CA HIS A 224 -18.07 -6.21 -11.68
C HIS A 224 -17.91 -4.74 -11.28
N TRP A 225 -17.92 -4.41 -10.00
CA TRP A 225 -17.55 -3.06 -9.57
C TRP A 225 -16.05 -3.00 -9.32
N THR A 226 -15.43 -1.90 -9.73
CA THR A 226 -14.04 -1.64 -9.38
C THR A 226 -13.97 -1.03 -7.99
N ARG A 227 -12.88 -1.31 -7.28
CA ARG A 227 -12.66 -0.81 -5.92
C ARG A 227 -11.23 -0.33 -5.79
N ALA A 228 -11.05 0.66 -4.91
CA ALA A 228 -9.71 1.10 -4.56
C ALA A 228 -8.88 -0.03 -3.94
N ALA A 229 -7.59 -0.06 -4.24
CA ALA A 229 -6.63 -1.02 -3.71
C ALA A 229 -5.46 -0.31 -3.03
N ASP A 230 -5.31 -0.47 -1.72
CA ASP A 230 -4.18 0.05 -0.96
C ASP A 230 -3.04 -0.97 -0.90
N GLY A 231 -2.49 -1.30 -2.09
CA GLY A 231 -1.50 -2.35 -2.32
C GLY A 231 -1.09 -2.40 -3.80
N PRO A 232 -0.06 -3.19 -4.17
CA PRO A 232 0.34 -3.35 -5.57
C PRO A 232 -0.79 -3.95 -6.42
N TRP A 233 -0.77 -3.68 -7.73
CA TRP A 233 -1.62 -4.38 -8.70
C TRP A 233 -1.35 -5.89 -8.70
N PRO A 234 -2.28 -6.74 -9.18
CA PRO A 234 -2.14 -8.21 -9.13
C PRO A 234 -0.86 -8.80 -9.75
N LEU A 235 -0.24 -8.11 -10.70
CA LEU A 235 1.02 -8.51 -11.37
C LEU A 235 2.20 -7.57 -11.05
N GLN A 236 2.02 -6.66 -10.11
CA GLN A 236 3.03 -5.70 -9.70
C GLN A 236 3.69 -6.15 -8.40
N SER A 237 5.00 -5.98 -8.29
CA SER A 237 5.70 -6.25 -7.03
C SER A 237 5.44 -5.13 -6.01
N GLU A 238 5.55 -5.44 -4.71
CA GLU A 238 5.43 -4.42 -3.66
C GLU A 238 6.55 -3.35 -3.78
N ALA A 239 7.74 -3.75 -4.24
CA ALA A 239 8.87 -2.83 -4.46
C ALA A 239 8.58 -1.84 -5.60
N ASP A 240 8.09 -2.32 -6.75
CA ASP A 240 7.76 -1.44 -7.89
C ASP A 240 6.66 -0.44 -7.51
N TRP A 241 5.64 -0.89 -6.78
CA TRP A 241 4.58 0.00 -6.33
C TRP A 241 5.08 1.07 -5.35
N HIS A 242 5.92 0.67 -4.38
CA HIS A 242 6.56 1.62 -3.48
C HIS A 242 7.43 2.63 -4.22
N LEU A 243 8.13 2.19 -5.27
CA LEU A 243 8.96 3.05 -6.09
C LEU A 243 8.11 4.09 -6.85
N GLN A 244 7.02 3.64 -7.47
CA GLN A 244 6.06 4.54 -8.13
C GLN A 244 5.46 5.57 -7.16
N LEU A 245 5.14 5.14 -5.93
CA LEU A 245 4.65 6.04 -4.88
C LEU A 245 5.68 7.13 -4.55
N VAL A 246 6.94 6.77 -4.35
CA VAL A 246 8.02 7.72 -4.03
C VAL A 246 8.25 8.70 -5.17
N HIS A 247 8.27 8.23 -6.42
CA HIS A 247 8.39 9.10 -7.59
C HIS A 247 7.15 9.95 -7.89
N GLY A 248 6.02 9.67 -7.23
CA GLY A 248 4.77 10.37 -7.50
C GLY A 248 4.19 10.07 -8.88
N LEU A 249 4.47 8.88 -9.43
CA LEU A 249 3.96 8.45 -10.73
C LEU A 249 2.45 8.25 -10.68
N SER A 250 1.77 8.56 -11.80
CA SER A 250 0.32 8.40 -11.94
C SER A 250 -0.14 6.96 -11.72
N GLU A 251 0.72 6.00 -12.07
CA GLU A 251 0.53 4.56 -12.00
C GLU A 251 0.41 4.05 -10.56
N ALA A 252 0.88 4.85 -9.58
CA ALA A 252 0.71 4.54 -8.16
C ALA A 252 -0.70 4.83 -7.66
N ASP A 253 -1.53 5.59 -8.40
CA ASP A 253 -2.94 5.82 -8.05
C ASP A 253 -3.74 4.54 -8.26
N HIS A 254 -4.18 3.96 -7.15
CA HIS A 254 -4.95 2.73 -7.14
C HIS A 254 -6.38 2.99 -6.65
N SER A 255 -6.94 4.16 -6.97
CA SER A 255 -8.36 4.48 -6.78
C SER A 255 -9.28 3.56 -7.59
N ALA A 256 -10.60 3.60 -7.31
CA ALA A 256 -11.58 2.82 -8.07
C ALA A 256 -11.61 3.23 -9.56
N LEU A 257 -11.50 4.53 -9.85
CA LEU A 257 -11.37 5.07 -11.20
C LEU A 257 -10.09 4.58 -11.88
N ALA A 258 -8.93 4.65 -11.20
CA ALA A 258 -7.67 4.17 -11.75
C ALA A 258 -7.68 2.64 -11.99
N THR A 259 -8.39 1.89 -11.15
CA THR A 259 -8.63 0.46 -11.38
C THR A 259 -9.42 0.23 -12.67
N LEU A 260 -10.46 1.01 -12.93
CA LEU A 260 -11.24 0.94 -14.18
C LEU A 260 -10.38 1.33 -15.39
N GLN A 261 -9.58 2.38 -15.28
CA GLN A 261 -8.59 2.77 -16.31
C GLN A 261 -7.62 1.63 -16.64
N ASN A 262 -7.12 0.94 -15.61
CA ASN A 262 -6.23 -0.20 -15.81
C ASN A 262 -6.95 -1.37 -16.51
N ILE A 263 -8.21 -1.65 -16.13
CA ILE A 263 -9.04 -2.67 -16.81
C ILE A 263 -9.24 -2.32 -18.28
N ILE A 264 -9.54 -1.06 -18.61
CA ILE A 264 -9.70 -0.58 -19.99
C ILE A 264 -8.38 -0.72 -20.75
N SER A 265 -7.28 -0.23 -20.18
CA SER A 265 -5.97 -0.24 -20.84
C SER A 265 -5.44 -1.66 -21.08
N LYS A 266 -5.64 -2.58 -20.13
CA LYS A 266 -5.19 -3.97 -20.24
C LYS A 266 -6.20 -4.87 -20.94
N GLU A 267 -7.44 -4.43 -21.07
CA GLU A 267 -8.58 -5.22 -21.51
C GLU A 267 -8.68 -6.57 -20.78
N VAL A 268 -8.40 -6.57 -19.47
CA VAL A 268 -8.42 -7.75 -18.60
C VAL A 268 -8.88 -7.34 -17.21
N ILE A 269 -9.79 -8.13 -16.62
CA ILE A 269 -10.06 -8.10 -15.18
C ILE A 269 -9.27 -9.25 -14.55
N TYR A 270 -8.23 -8.92 -13.80
CA TYR A 270 -7.37 -9.91 -13.16
C TYR A 270 -8.06 -10.53 -11.95
N GLY A 271 -8.04 -11.86 -11.89
CA GLY A 271 -8.51 -12.63 -10.74
C GLY A 271 -7.54 -12.51 -9.56
N THR A 272 -8.09 -12.38 -8.35
CA THR A 272 -7.27 -12.26 -7.13
C THR A 272 -7.75 -13.23 -6.06
N GLY A 273 -6.81 -13.83 -5.32
CA GLY A 273 -7.10 -14.79 -4.25
C GLY A 273 -6.98 -14.22 -2.84
N ARG A 274 -6.72 -12.92 -2.66
CA ARG A 274 -6.34 -12.35 -1.36
C ARG A 274 -7.39 -12.53 -0.27
N THR A 275 -8.67 -12.50 -0.64
CA THR A 275 -9.81 -12.70 0.26
C THR A 275 -10.52 -14.03 0.03
N ILE A 276 -9.92 -14.91 -0.79
CA ILE A 276 -10.50 -16.21 -1.15
C ILE A 276 -9.76 -17.28 -0.37
N ARG A 277 -10.49 -18.18 0.27
CA ARG A 277 -9.90 -19.31 0.99
C ARG A 277 -9.02 -20.13 0.05
N GLU A 278 -7.87 -20.59 0.54
CA GLU A 278 -6.82 -21.25 -0.27
C GLU A 278 -6.19 -20.39 -1.39
N GLY A 279 -6.56 -19.11 -1.52
CA GLY A 279 -5.91 -18.19 -2.45
C GLY A 279 -6.26 -18.40 -3.93
N HIS A 280 -7.35 -19.09 -4.24
CA HIS A 280 -7.82 -19.29 -5.62
C HIS A 280 -8.02 -17.94 -6.33
N LYS A 281 -7.42 -17.79 -7.52
CA LYS A 281 -7.59 -16.57 -8.33
C LYS A 281 -8.95 -16.59 -8.99
N VAL A 282 -9.80 -15.64 -8.64
CA VAL A 282 -11.15 -15.50 -9.21
C VAL A 282 -11.46 -14.03 -9.46
N VAL A 283 -12.33 -13.77 -10.43
CA VAL A 283 -13.02 -12.49 -10.58
C VAL A 283 -14.41 -12.61 -9.98
N CYS A 284 -14.71 -11.72 -9.03
CA CYS A 284 -16.01 -11.62 -8.38
C CYS A 284 -16.95 -10.72 -9.20
N LEU A 285 -18.15 -11.21 -9.43
CA LEU A 285 -19.26 -10.53 -10.10
C LEU A 285 -20.46 -10.52 -9.14
N THR A 286 -21.41 -9.61 -9.35
CA THR A 286 -22.65 -9.54 -8.57
C THR A 286 -23.85 -9.50 -9.50
N ARG A 287 -24.91 -10.21 -9.08
CA ARG A 287 -26.24 -10.15 -9.68
C ARG A 287 -27.14 -9.09 -9.06
N VAL A 288 -26.65 -8.35 -8.06
CA VAL A 288 -27.42 -7.25 -7.45
C VAL A 288 -27.72 -6.21 -8.53
N PRO A 289 -28.99 -5.85 -8.74
CA PRO A 289 -29.38 -4.80 -9.69
C PRO A 289 -28.64 -3.48 -9.45
N ILE A 290 -28.18 -2.83 -10.52
CA ILE A 290 -27.47 -1.55 -10.44
C ILE A 290 -28.29 -0.48 -9.71
N SER A 291 -29.61 -0.52 -9.81
CA SER A 291 -30.51 0.38 -9.09
C SER A 291 -30.42 0.27 -7.57
N ARG A 292 -29.98 -0.88 -7.03
CA ARG A 292 -29.82 -1.12 -5.58
C ARG A 292 -28.41 -0.86 -5.06
N TRP A 293 -27.44 -0.57 -5.93
CA TRP A 293 -26.04 -0.43 -5.53
C TRP A 293 -25.79 0.74 -4.58
N GLN A 294 -26.56 1.82 -4.69
CA GLN A 294 -26.45 2.97 -3.78
C GLN A 294 -26.75 2.60 -2.32
N GLU A 295 -27.66 1.64 -2.10
CA GLU A 295 -28.00 1.12 -0.77
C GLU A 295 -26.86 0.28 -0.18
N GLN A 296 -26.00 -0.26 -1.05
CA GLN A 296 -24.89 -1.15 -0.69
C GLN A 296 -23.52 -0.44 -0.70
N HIS A 297 -23.47 0.86 -0.99
CA HIS A 297 -22.25 1.67 -0.95
C HIS A 297 -21.84 1.99 0.50
N ILE A 298 -21.36 0.96 1.21
CA ILE A 298 -21.06 0.99 2.63
C ILE A 298 -19.54 0.94 2.83
N TYR A 299 -19.01 1.85 3.64
CA TYR A 299 -17.61 1.77 4.05
C TYR A 299 -17.41 0.68 5.10
N ARG A 300 -16.46 -0.23 4.87
CA ARG A 300 -16.08 -1.31 5.79
C ARG A 300 -14.77 -0.97 6.49
N PRO A 301 -14.77 -0.48 7.75
CA PRO A 301 -13.54 -0.02 8.42
C PRO A 301 -12.46 -1.10 8.57
N HIS A 302 -12.87 -2.35 8.78
CA HIS A 302 -11.94 -3.48 8.94
C HIS A 302 -11.25 -3.86 7.62
N LEU A 303 -11.90 -3.61 6.47
CA LEU A 303 -11.32 -3.79 5.13
C LEU A 303 -10.70 -2.51 4.57
N ARG A 304 -11.00 -1.36 5.19
CA ARG A 304 -10.58 -0.01 4.77
C ARG A 304 -10.96 0.31 3.33
N ARG A 305 -12.17 -0.08 2.92
CA ARG A 305 -12.68 0.13 1.56
C ARG A 305 -14.19 0.34 1.57
N TRP A 306 -14.69 0.91 0.48
CA TRP A 306 -16.11 0.95 0.16
C TRP A 306 -16.52 -0.32 -0.59
N ASP A 307 -17.69 -0.84 -0.26
CA ASP A 307 -18.41 -1.80 -1.10
C ASP A 307 -19.18 -1.04 -2.19
N PHE A 308 -19.61 -1.72 -3.26
CA PHE A 308 -20.40 -1.17 -4.39
C PHE A 308 -20.06 0.27 -4.82
N CYS A 309 -18.83 0.49 -5.27
CA CYS A 309 -18.40 1.78 -5.81
C CYS A 309 -19.11 2.11 -7.14
N PRO A 310 -19.28 3.41 -7.50
CA PRO A 310 -19.91 3.84 -8.75
C PRO A 310 -18.95 3.73 -9.96
N TYR A 311 -18.19 2.65 -10.04
CA TYR A 311 -17.25 2.37 -11.13
C TYR A 311 -17.28 0.87 -11.43
N GLY A 312 -17.27 0.46 -12.70
CA GLY A 312 -17.35 -0.96 -13.02
C GLY A 312 -17.65 -1.31 -14.46
N VAL A 313 -17.97 -2.59 -14.65
CA VAL A 313 -18.25 -3.24 -15.93
C VAL A 313 -19.52 -4.07 -15.78
N VAL A 314 -20.46 -3.88 -16.70
CA VAL A 314 -21.69 -4.67 -16.84
C VAL A 314 -21.53 -5.60 -18.05
N PHE A 315 -21.96 -6.85 -17.90
CA PHE A 315 -21.83 -7.88 -18.92
C PHE A 315 -23.16 -8.16 -19.63
N SER A 316 -23.13 -8.26 -20.95
CA SER A 316 -24.26 -8.71 -21.77
C SER A 316 -24.56 -10.20 -21.52
N PRO A 317 -25.76 -10.71 -21.84
CA PRO A 317 -26.04 -12.15 -21.81
C PRO A 317 -25.08 -12.97 -22.67
N THR A 318 -24.67 -12.42 -23.82
CA THR A 318 -23.68 -13.06 -24.71
C THR A 318 -22.31 -13.14 -24.02
N ALA A 319 -21.87 -12.08 -23.36
CA ALA A 319 -20.63 -12.07 -22.59
C ALA A 319 -20.68 -13.07 -21.42
N ILE A 320 -21.79 -13.11 -20.69
CA ILE A 320 -22.01 -14.03 -19.56
C ILE A 320 -21.86 -15.50 -20.01
N SER A 321 -22.46 -15.87 -21.15
CA SER A 321 -22.35 -17.23 -21.67
C SER A 321 -20.92 -17.61 -22.09
N ARG A 322 -20.06 -16.63 -22.43
CA ARG A 322 -18.65 -16.85 -22.76
C ARG A 322 -17.76 -16.97 -21.54
N ILE A 323 -18.00 -16.17 -20.49
CA ILE A 323 -17.17 -16.15 -19.27
C ILE A 323 -17.61 -17.19 -18.23
N THR A 324 -18.80 -17.78 -18.40
CA THR A 324 -19.34 -18.91 -17.60
C THR A 324 -19.19 -18.72 -16.08
N PRO A 325 -19.80 -17.69 -15.48
CA PRO A 325 -19.71 -17.45 -14.04
C PRO A 325 -20.46 -18.53 -13.27
N THR A 326 -19.96 -18.87 -12.08
CA THR A 326 -20.58 -19.86 -11.18
C THR A 326 -21.01 -19.20 -9.88
N ASP A 327 -22.18 -19.57 -9.38
CA ASP A 327 -22.72 -19.05 -8.12
C ASP A 327 -21.81 -19.41 -6.93
N VAL A 328 -21.68 -18.45 -6.02
CA VAL A 328 -21.01 -18.67 -4.75
C VAL A 328 -21.88 -19.51 -3.81
N GLN A 329 -21.28 -20.52 -3.21
CA GLN A 329 -21.85 -21.37 -2.18
C GLN A 329 -21.50 -20.81 -0.80
N TYR A 330 -22.50 -20.22 -0.15
CA TYR A 330 -22.38 -19.71 1.20
C TYR A 330 -22.58 -20.84 2.21
N GLY A 331 -21.65 -21.02 3.14
CA GLY A 331 -21.81 -22.03 4.18
C GLY A 331 -20.78 -21.99 5.28
N ASP A 332 -20.80 -23.03 6.10
CA ASP A 332 -19.94 -23.23 7.26
C ASP A 332 -18.73 -24.14 6.94
N GLU A 333 -17.97 -24.47 7.98
CA GLU A 333 -16.83 -25.39 7.86
C GLU A 333 -17.22 -26.81 7.44
N ASP A 334 -18.45 -27.25 7.72
CA ASP A 334 -18.90 -28.59 7.35
C ASP A 334 -19.33 -28.65 5.88
N LEU A 335 -19.90 -27.58 5.33
CA LEU A 335 -19.99 -27.42 3.88
C LEU A 335 -18.59 -27.45 3.26
N TRP A 336 -17.66 -26.63 3.75
CA TRP A 336 -16.31 -26.55 3.21
C TRP A 336 -15.59 -27.90 3.13
N LYS A 337 -15.64 -28.71 4.19
CA LYS A 337 -15.01 -30.05 4.22
C LYS A 337 -15.61 -31.02 3.21
N ARG A 338 -16.89 -30.85 2.85
CA ARG A 338 -17.60 -31.69 1.89
C ARG A 338 -17.40 -31.24 0.43
N LEU A 339 -16.99 -29.99 0.21
CA LEU A 339 -16.74 -29.48 -1.14
C LEU A 339 -15.57 -30.20 -1.81
N ARG A 340 -15.81 -30.62 -3.06
CA ARG A 340 -14.76 -31.12 -3.93
C ARG A 340 -13.78 -30.00 -4.24
N PRO A 341 -12.50 -30.29 -4.51
CA PRO A 341 -11.51 -29.26 -4.84
C PRO A 341 -11.92 -28.30 -5.97
N SER A 342 -12.67 -28.79 -6.97
CA SER A 342 -13.21 -27.97 -8.08
C SER A 342 -14.23 -26.93 -7.65
N ASP A 343 -14.93 -27.17 -6.54
CA ASP A 343 -16.05 -26.36 -6.06
C ASP A 343 -15.60 -25.33 -5.02
N ARG A 344 -14.39 -25.52 -4.43
CA ARG A 344 -13.80 -24.65 -3.41
C ARG A 344 -13.58 -23.19 -3.81
N PRO A 345 -13.21 -22.84 -5.05
CA PRO A 345 -13.09 -21.44 -5.47
C PRO A 345 -14.40 -20.65 -5.32
N TYR A 346 -15.54 -21.35 -5.33
CA TYR A 346 -16.88 -20.80 -5.23
C TYR A 346 -17.42 -20.81 -3.80
N PHE A 347 -16.63 -21.17 -2.79
CA PHE A 347 -17.08 -21.12 -1.40
C PHE A 347 -16.94 -19.72 -0.78
N GLN A 348 -17.92 -19.31 0.01
CA GLN A 348 -17.85 -18.14 0.88
C GLN A 348 -18.31 -18.52 2.29
N ALA A 349 -17.50 -18.22 3.29
CA ALA A 349 -17.88 -18.49 4.67
C ALA A 349 -19.02 -17.55 5.10
N ILE A 350 -20.01 -18.08 5.81
CA ILE A 350 -21.02 -17.27 6.49
C ILE A 350 -20.36 -16.57 7.68
N ASP A 351 -20.46 -15.25 7.74
CA ASP A 351 -19.98 -14.44 8.86
C ASP A 351 -21.16 -14.12 9.79
N CYS A 352 -20.93 -14.21 11.11
CA CYS A 352 -21.97 -13.91 12.09
C CYS A 352 -22.31 -12.42 12.21
N ASN A 353 -21.44 -11.54 11.72
CA ASN A 353 -21.61 -10.09 11.83
C ASN A 353 -22.03 -9.42 10.52
N ILE A 354 -21.78 -10.06 9.38
CA ILE A 354 -22.03 -9.48 8.05
C ILE A 354 -22.67 -10.53 7.17
N ASP A 355 -23.88 -10.25 6.70
CA ASP A 355 -24.53 -11.07 5.70
C ASP A 355 -23.96 -10.77 4.31
N TRP A 356 -23.05 -11.62 3.85
CA TRP A 356 -22.45 -11.54 2.51
C TRP A 356 -23.36 -12.10 1.40
N THR A 357 -24.48 -12.74 1.74
CA THR A 357 -25.40 -13.31 0.74
C THR A 357 -26.13 -12.23 -0.05
N ILE A 358 -26.24 -11.03 0.53
CA ILE A 358 -26.84 -9.86 -0.12
C ILE A 358 -26.11 -9.45 -1.40
N GLU A 359 -24.81 -9.78 -1.52
CA GLU A 359 -24.00 -9.45 -2.69
C GLU A 359 -24.34 -10.31 -3.91
N GLN A 360 -25.07 -11.42 -3.72
CA GLN A 360 -25.43 -12.37 -4.78
C GLN A 360 -24.23 -12.67 -5.70
N GLU A 361 -23.12 -13.05 -5.06
CA GLU A 361 -21.82 -13.15 -5.71
C GLU A 361 -21.78 -14.33 -6.67
N GLN A 362 -21.24 -14.09 -7.86
CA GLN A 362 -20.79 -15.13 -8.79
C GLN A 362 -19.30 -14.97 -9.03
N ARG A 363 -18.59 -16.07 -9.30
CA ARG A 363 -17.16 -16.04 -9.56
C ARG A 363 -16.84 -16.66 -10.91
N VAL A 364 -15.84 -16.08 -11.58
CA VAL A 364 -15.15 -16.66 -12.73
C VAL A 364 -13.77 -17.08 -12.26
N LEU A 365 -13.37 -18.33 -12.53
CA LEU A 365 -12.03 -18.81 -12.18
C LEU A 365 -10.98 -18.20 -13.12
N GLY A 366 -9.91 -17.66 -12.56
CA GLY A 366 -8.85 -16.98 -13.31
C GLY A 366 -9.19 -15.53 -13.66
N ASP A 367 -8.64 -15.06 -14.78
CA ASP A 367 -8.80 -13.70 -15.29
C ASP A 367 -9.92 -13.65 -16.34
N ILE A 368 -10.63 -12.52 -16.44
CA ILE A 368 -11.57 -12.27 -17.54
C ILE A 368 -10.87 -11.45 -18.62
N VAL A 369 -10.65 -12.05 -19.78
CA VAL A 369 -9.98 -11.43 -20.93
C VAL A 369 -10.99 -10.65 -21.78
N LEU A 370 -11.15 -9.36 -21.49
CA LEU A 370 -12.15 -8.50 -22.15
C LEU A 370 -11.87 -8.31 -23.64
N ARG A 371 -10.60 -8.34 -24.09
CA ARG A 371 -10.26 -8.23 -25.53
C ARG A 371 -10.97 -9.26 -26.43
N SER A 372 -11.40 -10.39 -25.86
CA SER A 372 -12.13 -11.46 -26.57
C SER A 372 -13.64 -11.18 -26.75
N LEU A 373 -14.18 -10.19 -26.04
CA LEU A 373 -15.58 -9.78 -26.08
C LEU A 373 -15.82 -8.71 -27.14
N GLN A 374 -17.04 -8.61 -27.65
CA GLN A 374 -17.43 -7.65 -28.67
C GLN A 374 -17.67 -6.25 -28.07
N ASN A 375 -17.77 -5.23 -28.93
CA ASN A 375 -17.98 -3.84 -28.48
C ASN A 375 -19.35 -3.63 -27.80
N ASP A 376 -20.34 -4.45 -28.15
CA ASP A 376 -21.67 -4.44 -27.55
C ASP A 376 -21.79 -5.42 -26.38
N ASP A 377 -20.73 -6.17 -26.02
CA ASP A 377 -20.80 -7.15 -24.94
C ASP A 377 -20.72 -6.54 -23.54
N LEU A 378 -20.23 -5.30 -23.43
CA LEU A 378 -19.97 -4.65 -22.15
C LEU A 378 -20.50 -3.23 -22.11
N ILE A 379 -20.83 -2.76 -20.92
CA ILE A 379 -20.98 -1.34 -20.60
C ILE A 379 -20.09 -1.05 -19.41
N LEU A 380 -19.23 -0.05 -19.52
CA LEU A 380 -18.46 0.43 -18.38
C LEU A 380 -19.16 1.65 -17.80
N PHE A 381 -18.94 1.89 -16.51
CA PHE A 381 -19.51 3.06 -15.86
C PHE A 381 -18.56 3.74 -14.89
N THR A 382 -18.75 5.04 -14.74
CA THR A 382 -17.97 5.93 -13.88
C THR A 382 -18.89 6.74 -12.97
N GLN A 383 -18.33 7.38 -11.95
CA GLN A 383 -19.12 8.18 -11.03
C GLN A 383 -19.73 9.41 -11.69
N THR A 384 -19.01 10.03 -12.64
CA THR A 384 -19.42 11.27 -13.29
C THR A 384 -19.38 11.18 -14.81
N ALA A 385 -20.17 12.03 -15.48
CA ALA A 385 -20.14 12.19 -16.94
C ALA A 385 -18.79 12.63 -17.48
N ARG A 386 -18.11 13.54 -16.78
CA ARG A 386 -16.78 13.99 -17.17
C ARG A 386 -15.77 12.84 -17.22
N GLU A 387 -15.78 11.95 -16.22
CA GLU A 387 -14.93 10.76 -16.23
C GLU A 387 -15.29 9.83 -17.38
N ALA A 388 -16.59 9.62 -17.65
CA ALA A 388 -17.05 8.78 -18.75
C ALA A 388 -16.52 9.29 -20.09
N GLU A 389 -16.68 10.60 -20.37
CA GLU A 389 -16.18 11.25 -21.57
C GLU A 389 -14.66 11.12 -21.72
N GLN A 390 -13.91 11.32 -20.63
CA GLN A 390 -12.45 11.20 -20.63
C GLN A 390 -11.99 9.77 -20.92
N LEU A 391 -12.66 8.77 -20.36
CA LEU A 391 -12.30 7.36 -20.56
C LEU A 391 -12.78 6.82 -21.90
N GLN A 392 -13.89 7.34 -22.45
CA GLN A 392 -14.47 6.85 -23.69
C GLN A 392 -13.48 6.92 -24.85
N ILE A 393 -12.56 7.89 -24.84
CA ILE A 393 -11.48 8.06 -25.85
C ILE A 393 -10.57 6.84 -25.94
N TYR A 394 -10.40 6.10 -24.83
CA TYR A 394 -9.52 4.94 -24.74
C TYR A 394 -10.27 3.61 -24.75
N SER A 395 -11.60 3.61 -24.85
CA SER A 395 -12.43 2.43 -24.74
C SER A 395 -13.25 2.19 -26.01
N ARG A 396 -13.23 0.95 -26.49
CA ARG A 396 -14.11 0.48 -27.57
C ARG A 396 -15.53 0.17 -27.12
N TRP A 397 -15.73 0.00 -25.82
CA TRP A 397 -17.03 -0.22 -25.19
C TRP A 397 -17.65 1.09 -24.72
N PRO A 398 -18.99 1.17 -24.68
CA PRO A 398 -19.67 2.35 -24.13
C PRO A 398 -19.31 2.56 -22.65
N ILE A 399 -18.96 3.80 -22.32
CA ILE A 399 -18.75 4.26 -20.95
C ILE A 399 -19.80 5.30 -20.62
N VAL A 400 -20.49 5.11 -19.50
CA VAL A 400 -21.60 5.99 -19.09
C VAL A 400 -21.50 6.37 -17.61
N PRO A 401 -22.12 7.48 -17.19
CA PRO A 401 -22.29 7.81 -15.79
C PRO A 401 -23.10 6.72 -15.07
N PHE A 402 -22.74 6.44 -13.82
CA PHE A 402 -23.44 5.49 -12.97
C PHE A 402 -24.89 5.94 -12.71
N ASP A 403 -25.12 7.23 -12.48
CA ASP A 403 -26.47 7.76 -12.26
C ASP A 403 -27.34 7.67 -13.53
N TYR A 404 -26.76 7.74 -14.72
CA TYR A 404 -27.44 7.47 -15.97
C TYR A 404 -27.97 6.03 -16.02
N LEU A 405 -27.14 5.03 -15.67
CA LEU A 405 -27.57 3.63 -15.59
C LEU A 405 -28.72 3.44 -14.61
N GLN A 406 -28.65 4.06 -13.43
CA GLN A 406 -29.70 3.95 -12.41
C GLN A 406 -31.03 4.57 -12.84
N ARG A 407 -31.02 5.65 -13.63
CA ARG A 407 -32.24 6.36 -14.06
C ARG A 407 -33.01 5.64 -15.16
N THR A 408 -32.39 4.74 -15.92
CA THR A 408 -33.07 4.02 -17.00
C THR A 408 -34.20 3.10 -16.53
N ASP A 409 -34.23 2.77 -15.23
CA ASP A 409 -35.37 2.14 -14.55
C ASP A 409 -36.65 2.98 -14.59
N ARG A 410 -36.54 4.31 -14.66
CA ARG A 410 -37.68 5.24 -14.53
C ARG A 410 -38.36 5.61 -15.86
N ILE A 411 -37.83 5.14 -16.99
CA ILE A 411 -38.33 5.49 -18.34
C ILE A 411 -39.13 4.33 -18.96
N GLN A 412 -39.08 3.12 -18.38
CA GLN A 412 -39.79 1.93 -18.88
C GLN A 412 -41.08 1.56 -18.12
N THR A 413 -41.50 2.39 -17.14
CA THR A 413 -42.86 2.39 -16.57
C THR A 413 -43.63 3.58 -17.11
#